data_AF-A0A9P3GHC1-F1
#
_entry.id   AF-A0A9P3GHC1-F1
#
_cell.length_a   1.000
_cell.length_b   1.000
_cell.length_c   1.000
_cell.angle_alpha   90.00
_cell.angle_beta   90.00
_cell.angle_gamma   90.00
#
_symmetry.space_group_name_H-M   'P 1'
#
loop_
_entity.id
_entity.type
_entity.pdbx_description
1 polymer ?
#
loop_
_entity_poly.entity_id
_entity_poly.type
_entity_poly.pdbx_seq_one_letter_code
_entity_poly.pdbx_strand_id
1 'polypeptide(L)'
;MGQSSSKAFAHHEHANPDCKRGTDRSKDFRPSDAEILAVQLEKQHVEIEMLKKETAELVAKAKESTQSGAHPEDLSKDVSDEEDSWTPLLGNPCTPSKPGTTRGRASGTKSVIDPAKRRCPSRSPSVSCERTAQKRRRCIHPPATPGYDVIPYKNGSIPPAGQKPKHSDYEEWFRELISAASRLYAVKVVTLMAFPTAELQITWAKDAWAAVCDEHGGKCYPEDEIHRILSLIRSKGADVRGDLKDRLRPLVLDNFKIIKNPGVKGARANRKLYLELVEGSPPRYAYADWTPETPSGFGEHNMFAVALCEQFFLHPEDVVAAHQTRFNPISHATLALLFTIVRFHLDSYKTGYHNASVPFSKVNYAKHYMKHLQWVQHWASVDPDETREVRKDMFQAVIRLNKTMSSGDCAARFSQDAEDHVRAELAERRRARERERRQDEAGQRGRKRGAAGARE
;
A
#
# COMPACT_ATOMS: atom_id res chain seq x y z
N MET A 1 24.35 29.52 -61.08
CA MET A 1 24.65 29.04 -62.45
C MET A 1 24.67 27.53 -62.36
N GLY A 2 23.55 26.84 -62.67
CA GLY A 2 23.32 26.14 -63.96
C GLY A 2 23.99 24.76 -63.91
N GLN A 3 23.43 23.59 -64.26
CA GLN A 3 22.25 23.13 -64.99
C GLN A 3 21.98 21.68 -64.50
N SER A 4 20.73 21.27 -64.29
CA SER A 4 19.95 20.37 -65.17
C SER A 4 20.57 18.99 -65.49
N SER A 5 19.93 17.90 -65.02
CA SER A 5 19.69 16.73 -65.86
C SER A 5 18.48 15.93 -65.38
N SER A 6 17.50 15.89 -66.26
CA SER A 6 16.26 15.12 -66.24
C SER A 6 16.51 13.63 -66.46
N LYS A 7 15.66 12.76 -65.90
CA LYS A 7 15.30 11.48 -66.52
C LYS A 7 13.88 11.08 -66.11
N ALA A 8 13.02 11.08 -67.12
CA ALA A 8 11.64 10.65 -67.11
C ALA A 8 11.53 9.12 -67.13
N PHE A 9 10.50 8.58 -66.48
CA PHE A 9 9.89 7.30 -66.84
C PHE A 9 8.38 7.49 -66.83
N ALA A 10 7.81 7.45 -68.03
CA ALA A 10 6.38 7.34 -68.27
C ALA A 10 6.04 5.84 -68.38
N HIS A 11 5.02 5.39 -67.68
CA HIS A 11 4.32 4.15 -68.02
C HIS A 11 2.83 4.30 -67.75
N HIS A 12 2.10 4.37 -68.87
CA HIS A 12 0.80 3.76 -69.15
C HIS A 12 -0.34 3.88 -68.13
N GLU A 13 -1.25 4.81 -68.44
CA GLU A 13 -2.67 4.73 -68.12
C GLU A 13 -3.30 3.48 -68.75
N HIS A 14 -3.98 2.69 -67.92
CA HIS A 14 -5.08 1.83 -68.33
C HIS A 14 -6.31 2.21 -67.50
N ALA A 15 -7.26 2.87 -68.16
CA ALA A 15 -8.59 3.14 -67.65
C ALA A 15 -9.38 1.84 -67.51
N ASN A 16 -10.03 1.64 -66.36
CA ASN A 16 -11.06 0.62 -66.16
C ASN A 16 -12.31 1.31 -65.61
N PRO A 17 -13.46 1.28 -66.30
CA PRO A 17 -14.67 1.95 -65.86
C PRO A 17 -15.52 1.04 -64.95
N ASP A 18 -16.37 1.71 -64.16
CA ASP A 18 -17.57 1.17 -63.51
C ASP A 18 -17.42 0.14 -62.38
N CYS A 19 -17.34 0.65 -61.16
CA CYS A 19 -17.99 0.01 -60.02
C CYS A 19 -18.59 1.07 -59.08
N LYS A 20 -19.84 1.47 -59.34
CA LYS A 20 -20.68 2.22 -58.39
C LYS A 20 -20.97 1.32 -57.18
N ARG A 21 -20.23 1.51 -56.09
CA ARG A 21 -20.58 0.97 -54.77
C ARG A 21 -20.68 2.15 -53.81
N GLY A 22 -21.90 2.43 -53.36
CA GLY A 22 -22.20 3.54 -52.46
C GLY A 22 -21.45 3.41 -51.15
N THR A 23 -20.57 4.36 -50.87
CA THR A 23 -20.01 4.59 -49.55
C THR A 23 -20.83 5.67 -48.87
N ASP A 24 -21.92 5.27 -48.21
CA ASP A 24 -22.52 6.08 -47.16
C ASP A 24 -21.63 5.92 -45.92
N ARG A 25 -20.53 6.69 -45.89
CA ARG A 25 -19.72 6.87 -44.69
C ARG A 25 -20.48 7.82 -43.78
N SER A 26 -21.38 7.26 -42.98
CA SER A 26 -21.84 7.89 -41.74
C SER A 26 -20.60 8.33 -40.98
N LYS A 27 -20.46 9.64 -40.81
CA LYS A 27 -19.44 10.24 -39.96
C LYS A 27 -19.74 9.78 -38.53
N ASP A 28 -19.00 8.78 -38.06
CA ASP A 28 -18.93 8.46 -36.64
C ASP A 28 -18.33 9.67 -35.93
N PHE A 29 -19.22 10.53 -35.41
CA PHE A 29 -18.89 11.65 -34.57
C PHE A 29 -18.29 11.07 -33.28
N ARG A 30 -16.96 11.03 -33.20
CA ARG A 30 -16.30 10.86 -31.90
C ARG A 30 -16.66 12.10 -31.08
N PRO A 31 -17.31 11.94 -29.91
CA PRO A 31 -17.57 13.06 -29.03
C PRO A 31 -16.23 13.75 -28.72
N SER A 32 -16.23 15.07 -28.77
CA SER A 32 -15.06 15.86 -28.44
C SER A 32 -14.67 15.63 -26.98
N ASP A 33 -13.39 15.81 -26.63
CA ASP A 33 -12.93 15.70 -25.23
C ASP A 33 -13.73 16.64 -24.29
N ALA A 34 -14.25 17.76 -24.82
CA ALA A 34 -15.12 18.67 -24.09
C ALA A 34 -16.49 18.06 -23.76
N GLU A 35 -17.09 17.28 -24.67
CA GLU A 35 -18.36 16.59 -24.43
C GLU A 35 -18.20 15.44 -23.42
N ILE A 36 -17.07 14.73 -23.47
CA ILE A 36 -16.74 13.69 -22.49
C ILE A 36 -16.59 14.29 -21.09
N LEU A 37 -15.89 15.43 -20.98
CA LEU A 37 -15.73 16.14 -19.71
C LEU A 37 -17.05 16.72 -19.19
N ALA A 38 -17.94 17.22 -20.06
CA ALA A 38 -19.25 17.72 -19.68
C ALA A 38 -20.13 16.62 -19.08
N VAL A 39 -20.18 15.43 -19.71
CA VAL A 39 -20.91 14.27 -19.19
C VAL A 39 -20.34 13.81 -17.84
N GLN A 40 -19.01 13.84 -17.68
CA GLN A 40 -18.36 13.48 -16.43
C GLN A 40 -18.68 14.49 -15.30
N LEU A 41 -18.72 15.78 -15.61
CA LEU A 41 -19.06 16.85 -14.66
C LEU A 41 -20.52 16.75 -14.21
N GLU A 42 -21.45 16.48 -15.14
CA GLU A 42 -22.87 16.29 -14.83
C GLU A 42 -23.09 15.07 -13.93
N LYS A 43 -22.36 13.98 -14.18
CA LYS A 43 -22.36 12.79 -13.31
C LYS A 43 -21.88 13.12 -11.88
N GLN A 44 -20.81 13.90 -11.75
CA GLN A 44 -20.31 14.34 -10.44
C GLN A 44 -21.30 15.26 -9.71
N HIS A 45 -22.02 16.12 -10.45
CA HIS A 45 -23.02 17.01 -9.87
C HIS A 45 -24.20 16.22 -9.26
N VAL A 46 -24.69 15.19 -9.97
CA VAL A 46 -25.75 14.30 -9.48
C VAL A 46 -25.32 13.55 -8.21
N GLU A 47 -24.07 13.08 -8.14
CA GLU A 47 -23.52 12.39 -6.98
C GLU A 47 -23.43 13.32 -5.75
N ILE A 48 -23.00 14.56 -5.94
CA ILE A 48 -22.94 15.57 -4.88
C ILE A 48 -24.35 15.88 -4.32
N GLU A 49 -25.36 16.03 -5.19
CA GLU A 49 -26.74 16.29 -4.75
C GLU A 49 -27.34 15.10 -4.00
N MET A 50 -27.02 13.87 -4.40
CA MET A 50 -27.42 12.66 -3.68
C MET A 50 -26.84 12.61 -2.26
N LEU A 51 -25.54 12.89 -2.11
CA LEU A 51 -24.86 12.93 -0.82
C LEU A 51 -25.40 14.04 0.09
N LYS A 52 -25.73 15.22 -0.47
CA LYS A 52 -26.38 16.30 0.29
C LYS A 52 -27.73 15.86 0.85
N LYS A 53 -28.54 15.14 0.05
CA LYS A 53 -29.85 14.63 0.49
C LYS A 53 -29.70 13.58 1.59
N GLU A 54 -28.79 12.63 1.44
CA GLU A 54 -28.52 11.60 2.47
C GLU A 54 -28.05 12.25 3.79
N THR A 55 -27.17 13.24 3.69
CA THR A 55 -26.69 13.98 4.87
C THR A 55 -27.83 14.74 5.56
N ALA A 56 -28.73 15.35 4.80
CA ALA A 56 -29.90 16.04 5.34
C ALA A 56 -30.87 15.08 6.06
N GLU A 57 -31.08 13.88 5.51
CA GLU A 57 -31.90 12.83 6.13
C GLU A 57 -31.28 12.33 7.44
N LEU A 58 -29.96 12.11 7.48
CA LEU A 58 -29.25 11.73 8.71
C LEU A 58 -29.33 12.81 9.79
N VAL A 59 -29.21 14.08 9.41
CA VAL A 59 -29.36 15.22 10.34
C VAL A 59 -30.80 15.33 10.85
N ALA A 60 -31.81 15.10 10.01
CA ALA A 60 -33.21 15.08 10.43
C ALA A 60 -33.46 13.95 11.43
N LYS A 61 -32.98 12.74 11.15
CA LYS A 61 -33.11 11.57 12.03
C LYS A 61 -32.43 11.77 13.39
N ALA A 62 -31.27 12.44 13.42
CA ALA A 62 -30.58 12.78 14.66
C ALA A 62 -31.33 13.84 15.49
N LYS A 63 -32.03 14.79 14.85
CA LYS A 63 -32.88 15.76 15.55
C LYS A 63 -34.10 15.09 16.15
N GLU A 64 -34.73 14.17 15.44
CA GLU A 64 -35.87 13.39 15.95
C GLU A 64 -35.48 12.52 17.16
N SER A 65 -34.32 11.86 17.14
CA SER A 65 -33.84 11.07 18.29
C SER A 65 -33.52 11.92 19.52
N THR A 66 -33.23 13.21 19.35
CA THR A 66 -32.93 14.13 20.46
C THR A 66 -34.21 14.69 21.09
N GLN A 67 -35.33 14.65 20.39
CA GLN A 67 -36.62 15.17 20.85
C GLN A 67 -37.49 14.13 21.55
N SER A 68 -37.27 12.83 21.35
CA SER A 68 -37.84 11.81 22.21
C SER A 68 -37.02 11.73 23.50
N GLY A 69 -37.44 12.47 24.52
CA GLY A 69 -36.86 12.44 25.87
C GLY A 69 -37.04 11.07 26.56
N ALA A 70 -36.34 10.06 26.06
CA ALA A 70 -36.21 8.76 26.70
C ALA A 70 -34.97 8.76 27.60
N HIS A 71 -35.25 8.59 28.88
CA HIS A 71 -34.29 8.49 29.99
C HIS A 71 -33.28 7.35 29.71
N PRO A 72 -31.95 7.56 29.84
CA PRO A 72 -30.97 6.54 29.53
C PRO A 72 -30.68 5.70 30.78
N GLU A 73 -31.64 4.87 31.18
CA GLU A 73 -31.34 3.68 31.97
C GLU A 73 -32.11 2.52 31.38
N ASP A 74 -31.42 1.40 31.23
CA ASP A 74 -31.94 0.10 30.82
C ASP A 74 -32.11 -0.10 29.30
N LEU A 75 -31.05 -0.59 28.65
CA LEU A 75 -31.12 -1.51 27.50
C LEU A 75 -29.70 -2.03 27.20
N SER A 76 -29.20 -2.88 28.10
CA SER A 76 -28.17 -3.87 27.76
C SER A 76 -28.87 -5.19 27.47
N LYS A 77 -28.97 -5.57 26.19
CA LYS A 77 -28.90 -6.97 25.70
C LYS A 77 -29.20 -7.05 24.20
N ASP A 78 -28.46 -7.94 23.57
CA ASP A 78 -28.74 -8.63 22.31
C ASP A 78 -28.62 -7.82 21.01
N VAL A 79 -27.38 -7.70 20.54
CA VAL A 79 -27.08 -7.87 19.12
C VAL A 79 -25.87 -8.80 19.01
N SER A 80 -26.16 -10.07 18.81
CA SER A 80 -25.19 -11.13 18.50
C SER A 80 -25.05 -11.26 16.98
N ASP A 81 -23.79 -11.24 16.54
CA ASP A 81 -23.20 -12.16 15.57
C ASP A 81 -23.68 -12.15 14.10
N GLU A 82 -23.08 -11.27 13.30
CA GLU A 82 -22.46 -11.64 12.01
C GLU A 82 -21.22 -10.76 11.79
N GLU A 83 -20.07 -11.17 12.37
CA GLU A 83 -18.76 -10.63 11.99
C GLU A 83 -17.88 -11.70 11.36
N ASP A 84 -17.50 -11.42 10.12
CA ASP A 84 -16.47 -12.08 9.33
C ASP A 84 -15.13 -12.13 10.10
N SER A 85 -14.80 -13.33 10.57
CA SER A 85 -13.51 -13.72 11.14
C SER A 85 -12.38 -13.56 10.13
N TRP A 86 -11.79 -12.36 10.08
CA TRP A 86 -10.42 -12.16 9.62
C TRP A 86 -9.46 -12.26 10.80
N THR A 87 -9.23 -13.48 11.27
CA THR A 87 -8.11 -13.78 12.17
C THR A 87 -6.84 -14.02 11.35
N PRO A 88 -5.77 -13.21 11.53
CA PRO A 88 -4.44 -13.62 11.08
C PRO A 88 -3.94 -14.65 12.10
N LEU A 89 -3.80 -15.91 11.66
CA LEU A 89 -3.08 -16.91 12.44
C LEU A 89 -1.64 -16.42 12.62
N LEU A 90 -1.28 -16.18 13.88
CA LEU A 90 0.07 -15.94 14.35
C LEU A 90 1.02 -16.96 13.71
N GLY A 91 1.96 -16.47 12.92
CA GLY A 91 3.08 -17.27 12.44
C GLY A 91 3.89 -17.77 13.64
N ASN A 92 4.17 -19.07 13.66
CA ASN A 92 5.01 -19.71 14.66
C ASN A 92 6.38 -19.00 14.77
N PRO A 93 6.86 -18.69 15.98
CA PRO A 93 8.21 -18.17 16.16
C PRO A 93 9.24 -19.25 15.82
N CYS A 94 10.19 -18.90 14.95
CA CYS A 94 11.42 -19.65 14.74
C CYS A 94 12.16 -19.81 16.07
N THR A 95 12.35 -21.04 16.53
CA THR A 95 13.23 -21.36 17.65
C THR A 95 14.65 -21.65 17.16
N PRO A 96 15.69 -21.22 17.90
CA PRO A 96 17.07 -21.48 17.54
C PRO A 96 17.48 -22.91 17.93
N SER A 97 18.16 -23.58 17.00
CA SER A 97 18.76 -24.90 17.18
C SER A 97 19.94 -24.86 18.16
N LYS A 98 20.03 -25.83 19.09
CA LYS A 98 21.28 -26.38 19.67
C LYS A 98 20.99 -27.65 20.52
N PRO A 99 21.99 -28.48 20.87
CA PRO A 99 22.09 -29.85 20.36
C PRO A 99 21.90 -30.95 21.41
N GLY A 100 21.58 -32.16 20.91
CA GLY A 100 21.98 -33.48 21.43
C GLY A 100 21.58 -33.88 22.85
N THR A 101 20.88 -35.02 22.99
CA THR A 101 21.30 -36.19 23.82
C THR A 101 20.16 -37.24 23.90
N THR A 102 20.49 -38.44 23.41
CA THR A 102 20.04 -39.82 23.69
C THR A 102 18.64 -40.22 24.22
N ARG A 103 18.11 -41.25 23.54
CA ARG A 103 17.46 -42.51 24.02
C ARG A 103 16.21 -42.45 24.92
N GLY A 104 15.16 -43.13 24.45
CA GLY A 104 14.11 -43.70 25.30
C GLY A 104 13.01 -44.38 24.49
N ARG A 105 12.85 -45.69 24.67
CA ARG A 105 11.99 -46.65 23.95
C ARG A 105 10.91 -47.18 24.92
N ALA A 106 9.64 -47.25 24.50
CA ALA A 106 8.57 -48.16 25.00
C ALA A 106 7.21 -47.63 24.45
N SER A 107 6.41 -48.32 23.62
CA SER A 107 5.69 -49.61 23.72
C SER A 107 4.36 -49.57 24.48
N GLY A 108 3.29 -50.02 23.81
CA GLY A 108 1.96 -50.39 24.37
C GLY A 108 0.94 -49.24 24.34
N THR A 109 -0.33 -49.41 23.99
CA THR A 109 -1.25 -50.55 24.17
C THR A 109 -2.47 -50.47 23.23
N LYS A 110 -3.14 -51.62 23.07
CA LYS A 110 -4.38 -51.90 22.32
C LYS A 110 -5.65 -51.64 23.15
N SER A 111 -6.76 -51.26 22.52
CA SER A 111 -8.14 -51.77 22.74
C SER A 111 -8.97 -51.42 21.49
N VAL A 112 -9.81 -52.22 20.81
CA VAL A 112 -10.69 -53.38 21.07
C VAL A 112 -12.13 -53.00 21.52
N ILE A 113 -13.11 -53.26 20.62
CA ILE A 113 -14.56 -53.58 20.82
C ILE A 113 -15.52 -52.39 21.14
N ASP A 114 -16.74 -52.20 20.60
CA ASP A 114 -17.66 -52.92 19.69
C ASP A 114 -18.74 -51.94 19.11
N PRO A 115 -19.55 -52.34 18.12
CA PRO A 115 -20.64 -51.57 17.50
C PRO A 115 -22.04 -52.01 17.97
N ALA A 116 -23.01 -51.09 18.04
CA ALA A 116 -24.43 -51.46 18.11
C ALA A 116 -25.44 -50.37 17.68
N LYS A 117 -26.17 -50.71 16.61
CA LYS A 117 -27.65 -50.66 16.43
C LYS A 117 -28.43 -49.36 16.71
N ARG A 118 -29.20 -48.92 15.70
CA ARG A 118 -30.67 -48.62 15.73
C ARG A 118 -31.12 -48.28 14.28
N ARG A 119 -31.72 -49.22 13.54
CA ARG A 119 -33.16 -49.49 13.32
C ARG A 119 -34.01 -48.29 12.85
N CYS A 120 -34.58 -48.47 11.66
CA CYS A 120 -35.64 -47.71 10.99
C CYS A 120 -36.97 -47.69 11.76
N PRO A 121 -37.97 -46.90 11.30
CA PRO A 121 -38.99 -47.53 10.46
C PRO A 121 -39.54 -46.69 9.28
N SER A 122 -40.10 -47.44 8.33
CA SER A 122 -40.87 -47.09 7.14
C SER A 122 -42.25 -46.45 7.40
N ARG A 123 -42.75 -45.63 6.45
CA ARG A 123 -44.08 -45.82 5.82
C ARG A 123 -44.35 -44.84 4.65
N SER A 124 -44.91 -45.41 3.58
CA SER A 124 -45.38 -44.94 2.25
C SER A 124 -46.61 -43.99 2.32
N PRO A 125 -47.35 -43.61 1.23
CA PRO A 125 -47.23 -43.93 -0.21
C PRO A 125 -47.49 -42.78 -1.22
N SER A 126 -47.38 -43.17 -2.49
CA SER A 126 -47.72 -42.57 -3.79
C SER A 126 -48.91 -41.61 -3.92
N VAL A 127 -48.73 -40.55 -4.72
CA VAL A 127 -49.79 -39.93 -5.53
C VAL A 127 -49.27 -39.75 -6.96
N SER A 128 -49.92 -40.45 -7.88
CA SER A 128 -49.85 -40.26 -9.32
C SER A 128 -50.61 -38.99 -9.71
N CYS A 129 -50.01 -38.10 -10.50
CA CYS A 129 -50.77 -37.05 -11.19
C CYS A 129 -50.36 -36.97 -12.66
N GLU A 130 -51.38 -36.79 -13.48
CA GLU A 130 -51.46 -37.09 -14.89
C GLU A 130 -50.77 -36.08 -15.78
N ARG A 131 -50.30 -36.61 -16.92
CA ARG A 131 -49.86 -35.89 -18.11
C ARG A 131 -50.98 -34.99 -18.64
N THR A 132 -50.66 -33.70 -18.81
CA THR A 132 -51.26 -32.90 -19.88
C THR A 132 -50.17 -32.43 -20.85
N ALA A 133 -50.42 -32.65 -22.13
CA ALA A 133 -49.49 -32.43 -23.22
C ALA A 133 -49.27 -30.93 -23.46
N GLN A 134 -48.10 -30.43 -23.04
CA GLN A 134 -47.63 -29.10 -23.42
C GLN A 134 -46.89 -29.16 -24.76
N LYS A 135 -47.45 -28.47 -25.76
CA LYS A 135 -46.86 -28.15 -27.07
C LYS A 135 -45.40 -27.71 -26.90
N ARG A 136 -44.48 -28.48 -27.49
CA ARG A 136 -43.07 -28.12 -27.67
C ARG A 136 -42.98 -26.79 -28.40
N ARG A 137 -42.73 -25.70 -27.68
CA ARG A 137 -42.26 -24.45 -28.26
C ARG A 137 -40.90 -24.74 -28.88
N ARG A 138 -40.73 -24.34 -30.14
CA ARG A 138 -39.46 -24.41 -30.87
C ARG A 138 -38.37 -23.80 -30.01
N CYS A 139 -37.29 -24.55 -29.82
CA CYS A 139 -36.08 -24.08 -29.19
C CYS A 139 -35.65 -22.78 -29.86
N ILE A 140 -35.80 -21.68 -29.14
CA ILE A 140 -35.06 -20.46 -29.41
C ILE A 140 -33.61 -20.87 -29.16
N HIS A 141 -32.77 -20.83 -30.20
CA HIS A 141 -31.34 -21.04 -30.05
C HIS A 141 -30.85 -20.09 -28.95
N PRO A 142 -30.15 -20.58 -27.91
CA PRO A 142 -29.57 -19.70 -26.91
C PRO A 142 -28.69 -18.67 -27.64
N PRO A 143 -28.74 -17.38 -27.24
CA PRO A 143 -27.85 -16.38 -27.82
C PRO A 143 -26.41 -16.88 -27.70
N ALA A 144 -25.63 -16.71 -28.77
CA ALA A 144 -24.22 -17.11 -28.80
C ALA A 144 -23.56 -16.58 -27.53
N THR A 145 -23.18 -17.51 -26.65
CA THR A 145 -22.54 -17.17 -25.38
C THR A 145 -21.28 -16.40 -25.74
N PRO A 146 -21.04 -15.21 -25.17
CA PRO A 146 -19.76 -14.54 -25.35
C PRO A 146 -18.66 -15.56 -25.02
N GLY A 147 -17.68 -15.68 -25.92
CA GLY A 147 -16.60 -16.65 -25.76
C GLY A 147 -15.76 -16.26 -24.55
N TYR A 148 -16.13 -16.77 -23.38
CA TYR A 148 -15.35 -16.60 -22.16
C TYR A 148 -14.12 -17.50 -22.19
N ASP A 149 -13.01 -16.98 -21.73
CA ASP A 149 -11.79 -17.73 -21.46
C ASP A 149 -11.98 -18.65 -20.26
N VAL A 150 -11.30 -19.80 -20.30
CA VAL A 150 -11.30 -20.77 -19.21
C VAL A 150 -10.20 -20.40 -18.20
N ILE A 151 -10.53 -20.39 -16.92
CA ILE A 151 -9.54 -20.14 -15.85
C ILE A 151 -8.55 -21.32 -15.78
N PRO A 152 -7.24 -21.08 -15.92
CA PRO A 152 -6.23 -22.13 -15.95
C PRO A 152 -5.83 -22.54 -14.52
N TYR A 153 -6.54 -23.52 -13.96
CA TYR A 153 -6.17 -24.15 -12.70
C TYR A 153 -4.98 -25.09 -12.86
N LYS A 154 -4.12 -25.11 -11.84
CA LYS A 154 -2.98 -26.03 -11.79
C LYS A 154 -3.49 -27.48 -11.82
N ASN A 155 -2.95 -28.29 -12.73
CA ASN A 155 -3.38 -29.67 -12.98
C ASN A 155 -4.84 -29.81 -13.48
N GLY A 156 -5.46 -28.73 -13.95
CA GLY A 156 -6.82 -28.74 -14.51
C GLY A 156 -7.95 -29.01 -13.51
N SER A 157 -7.68 -29.00 -12.21
CA SER A 157 -8.69 -29.25 -11.17
C SER A 157 -8.99 -28.01 -10.34
N ILE A 158 -10.27 -27.69 -10.22
CA ILE A 158 -10.74 -26.61 -9.35
C ILE A 158 -10.55 -27.07 -7.89
N PRO A 159 -9.89 -26.26 -7.03
CA PRO A 159 -9.76 -26.59 -5.63
C PRO A 159 -11.13 -26.80 -4.97
N PRO A 160 -11.24 -27.72 -3.98
CA PRO A 160 -12.50 -28.00 -3.30
C PRO A 160 -13.19 -26.76 -2.74
N ALA A 161 -14.51 -26.73 -2.81
CA ALA A 161 -15.33 -25.70 -2.17
C ALA A 161 -15.01 -25.60 -0.67
N GLY A 162 -14.92 -24.37 -0.15
CA GLY A 162 -14.58 -24.09 1.25
C GLY A 162 -13.07 -23.93 1.54
N GLN A 163 -12.18 -24.30 0.60
CA GLN A 163 -10.76 -23.97 0.75
C GLN A 163 -10.47 -22.52 0.37
N LYS A 164 -9.70 -21.83 1.22
CA LYS A 164 -9.22 -20.47 0.95
C LYS A 164 -8.41 -20.47 -0.36
N PRO A 165 -8.70 -19.55 -1.30
CA PRO A 165 -7.93 -19.41 -2.53
C PRO A 165 -6.44 -19.22 -2.24
N LYS A 166 -5.60 -19.84 -3.07
CA LYS A 166 -4.14 -19.64 -3.03
C LYS A 166 -3.62 -19.34 -4.42
N HIS A 167 -2.55 -18.55 -4.50
CA HIS A 167 -1.85 -18.34 -5.77
C HIS A 167 -1.38 -19.66 -6.39
N SER A 168 -0.96 -20.63 -5.58
CA SER A 168 -0.50 -21.95 -6.05
C SER A 168 -1.56 -22.79 -6.78
N ASP A 169 -2.83 -22.42 -6.68
CA ASP A 169 -3.95 -23.13 -7.31
C ASP A 169 -4.02 -22.87 -8.83
N TYR A 170 -3.26 -21.90 -9.34
CA TYR A 170 -3.32 -21.45 -10.73
C TYR A 170 -2.02 -21.72 -11.49
N GLU A 171 -2.12 -21.83 -12.81
CA GLU A 171 -0.97 -21.90 -13.73
C GLU A 171 -0.07 -20.66 -13.61
N GLU A 172 1.22 -20.83 -13.91
CA GLU A 172 2.25 -19.81 -13.63
C GLU A 172 1.98 -18.46 -14.25
N TRP A 173 1.79 -18.42 -15.56
CA TRP A 173 1.48 -17.18 -16.29
C TRP A 173 0.20 -16.51 -15.77
N PHE A 174 -0.75 -17.29 -15.23
CA PHE A 174 -1.99 -16.74 -14.67
C PHE A 174 -1.76 -16.15 -13.27
N ARG A 175 -0.87 -16.75 -12.47
CA ARG A 175 -0.44 -16.17 -11.19
C ARG A 175 0.21 -14.80 -11.37
N GLU A 176 0.89 -14.57 -12.48
CA GLU A 176 1.46 -13.28 -12.83
C GLU A 176 0.37 -12.22 -13.08
N LEU A 177 -0.72 -12.59 -13.77
CA LEU A 177 -1.89 -11.71 -13.94
C LEU A 177 -2.53 -11.35 -12.60
N ILE A 178 -2.77 -12.35 -11.75
CA ILE A 178 -3.33 -12.12 -10.40
C ILE A 178 -2.39 -11.20 -9.61
N SER A 179 -1.08 -11.45 -9.66
CA SER A 179 -0.08 -10.61 -8.99
C SER A 179 -0.08 -9.17 -9.52
N ALA A 180 -0.22 -8.96 -10.83
CA ALA A 180 -0.34 -7.64 -11.43
C ALA A 180 -1.59 -6.89 -10.93
N ALA A 181 -2.74 -7.57 -10.95
CA ALA A 181 -3.99 -6.98 -10.47
C ALA A 181 -3.95 -6.68 -8.95
N SER A 182 -3.36 -7.58 -8.16
CA SER A 182 -3.12 -7.38 -6.72
C SER A 182 -2.27 -6.13 -6.45
N ARG A 183 -1.26 -5.85 -7.30
CA ARG A 183 -0.42 -4.65 -7.18
C ARG A 183 -1.19 -3.38 -7.55
N LEU A 184 -1.98 -3.39 -8.61
CA LEU A 184 -2.88 -2.26 -8.96
C LEU A 184 -3.88 -1.96 -7.83
N TYR A 185 -4.46 -3.00 -7.25
CA TYR A 185 -5.34 -2.88 -6.09
C TYR A 185 -4.62 -2.27 -4.89
N ALA A 186 -3.39 -2.74 -4.59
CA ALA A 186 -2.58 -2.19 -3.51
C ALA A 186 -2.27 -0.70 -3.70
N VAL A 187 -2.00 -0.25 -4.94
CA VAL A 187 -1.83 1.17 -5.26
C VAL A 187 -3.08 1.96 -4.87
N LYS A 188 -4.30 1.50 -5.24
CA LYS A 188 -5.56 2.15 -4.84
C LYS A 188 -5.72 2.19 -3.31
N VAL A 189 -5.39 1.11 -2.60
CA VAL A 189 -5.45 1.08 -1.12
C VAL A 189 -4.55 2.13 -0.49
N VAL A 190 -3.31 2.28 -0.98
CA VAL A 190 -2.35 3.23 -0.38
C VAL A 190 -2.63 4.67 -0.81
N THR A 191 -3.10 4.89 -2.04
CA THR A 191 -3.22 6.23 -2.63
C THR A 191 -4.62 6.84 -2.54
N LEU A 192 -5.68 6.04 -2.43
CA LEU A 192 -7.07 6.53 -2.40
C LEU A 192 -7.72 6.37 -1.03
N MET A 193 -7.71 5.16 -0.48
CA MET A 193 -8.29 4.89 0.83
C MET A 193 -7.69 3.63 1.46
N ALA A 194 -7.02 3.77 2.60
CA ALA A 194 -6.35 2.64 3.25
C ALA A 194 -7.34 1.63 3.84
N PHE A 195 -8.52 2.07 4.27
CA PHE A 195 -9.56 1.22 4.87
C PHE A 195 -10.87 1.29 4.07
N PRO A 196 -10.90 0.81 2.81
CA PRO A 196 -12.07 0.93 1.93
C PRO A 196 -13.29 0.18 2.48
N THR A 197 -14.48 0.64 2.10
CA THR A 197 -15.76 -0.07 2.32
C THR A 197 -15.78 -1.40 1.59
N ALA A 198 -16.66 -2.33 1.97
CA ALA A 198 -16.75 -3.63 1.30
C ALA A 198 -17.05 -3.49 -0.20
N GLU A 199 -17.94 -2.55 -0.54
CA GLU A 199 -18.27 -2.20 -1.92
C GLU A 199 -17.04 -1.71 -2.71
N LEU A 200 -16.31 -0.71 -2.17
CA LEU A 200 -15.10 -0.20 -2.82
C LEU A 200 -14.03 -1.30 -3.00
N GLN A 201 -13.91 -2.24 -2.05
CA GLN A 201 -12.99 -3.36 -2.19
C GLN A 201 -13.35 -4.26 -3.37
N ILE A 202 -14.64 -4.54 -3.57
CA ILE A 202 -15.13 -5.35 -4.69
C ILE A 202 -14.91 -4.60 -6.00
N THR A 203 -15.33 -3.34 -6.08
CA THR A 203 -15.18 -2.50 -7.27
C THR A 203 -13.72 -2.37 -7.67
N TRP A 204 -12.83 -2.01 -6.75
CA TRP A 204 -11.41 -1.86 -7.06
C TRP A 204 -10.73 -3.16 -7.48
N ALA A 205 -11.13 -4.30 -6.90
CA ALA A 205 -10.59 -5.59 -7.30
C ALA A 205 -11.05 -5.97 -8.72
N LYS A 206 -12.32 -5.72 -9.05
CA LYS A 206 -12.86 -5.90 -10.40
C LYS A 206 -12.15 -4.99 -11.41
N ASP A 207 -12.02 -3.70 -11.11
CA ASP A 207 -11.32 -2.74 -11.97
C ASP A 207 -9.87 -3.16 -12.23
N ALA A 208 -9.15 -3.57 -11.17
CA ALA A 208 -7.75 -3.99 -11.28
C ALA A 208 -7.60 -5.28 -12.10
N TRP A 209 -8.54 -6.22 -11.94
CA TRP A 209 -8.56 -7.44 -12.74
C TRP A 209 -8.86 -7.16 -14.21
N ALA A 210 -9.88 -6.35 -14.49
CA ALA A 210 -10.27 -5.96 -15.84
C ALA A 210 -9.11 -5.27 -16.57
N ALA A 211 -8.45 -4.28 -15.93
CA ALA A 211 -7.32 -3.57 -16.52
C ALA A 211 -6.18 -4.52 -16.94
N VAL A 212 -5.84 -5.51 -16.11
CA VAL A 212 -4.81 -6.49 -16.44
C VAL A 212 -5.25 -7.43 -17.57
N CYS A 213 -6.52 -7.84 -17.58
CA CYS A 213 -7.06 -8.68 -18.64
C CYS A 213 -7.06 -7.97 -20.00
N ASP A 214 -7.41 -6.69 -20.02
CA ASP A 214 -7.38 -5.84 -21.21
C ASP A 214 -5.95 -5.72 -21.76
N GLU A 215 -4.97 -5.46 -20.89
CA GLU A 215 -3.54 -5.41 -21.27
C GLU A 215 -3.00 -6.74 -21.82
N HIS A 216 -3.58 -7.88 -21.42
CA HIS A 216 -3.15 -9.22 -21.82
C HIS A 216 -4.02 -9.85 -22.92
N GLY A 217 -4.47 -9.01 -23.86
CA GLY A 217 -5.18 -9.45 -25.07
C GLY A 217 -6.70 -9.49 -24.93
N GLY A 218 -7.27 -8.70 -24.02
CA GLY A 218 -8.72 -8.58 -23.85
C GLY A 218 -9.37 -9.85 -23.32
N LYS A 219 -8.69 -10.57 -22.41
CA LYS A 219 -9.22 -11.80 -21.84
C LYS A 219 -10.50 -11.53 -21.06
N CYS A 220 -11.48 -12.43 -21.15
CA CYS A 220 -12.76 -12.26 -20.48
C CYS A 220 -13.15 -13.54 -19.75
N TYR A 221 -13.41 -13.45 -18.45
CA TYR A 221 -13.75 -14.59 -17.60
C TYR A 221 -15.16 -14.43 -17.04
N PRO A 222 -15.91 -15.53 -16.83
CA PRO A 222 -17.26 -15.46 -16.27
C PRO A 222 -17.24 -14.88 -14.86
N GLU A 223 -18.19 -13.98 -14.55
CA GLU A 223 -18.23 -13.29 -13.25
C GLU A 223 -18.34 -14.27 -12.06
N ASP A 224 -19.12 -15.33 -12.23
CA ASP A 224 -19.33 -16.38 -11.22
C ASP A 224 -18.04 -17.16 -10.90
N GLU A 225 -17.05 -17.14 -11.80
CA GLU A 225 -15.80 -17.90 -11.65
C GLU A 225 -14.64 -17.05 -11.11
N ILE A 226 -14.69 -15.73 -11.24
CA ILE A 226 -13.59 -14.84 -10.81
C ILE A 226 -13.60 -14.51 -9.30
N HIS A 227 -14.63 -14.91 -8.54
CA HIS A 227 -14.72 -14.58 -7.11
C HIS A 227 -13.49 -15.02 -6.29
N ARG A 228 -12.89 -16.17 -6.62
CA ARG A 228 -11.66 -16.66 -5.97
C ARG A 228 -10.47 -15.74 -6.27
N ILE A 229 -10.37 -15.26 -7.50
CA ILE A 229 -9.32 -14.33 -7.96
C ILE A 229 -9.51 -12.97 -7.27
N LEU A 230 -10.73 -12.44 -7.24
CA LEU A 230 -11.05 -11.19 -6.55
C LEU A 230 -10.76 -11.28 -5.05
N SER A 231 -10.91 -12.45 -4.43
CA SER A 231 -10.51 -12.67 -3.04
C SER A 231 -9.00 -12.56 -2.84
N LEU A 232 -8.18 -13.12 -3.74
CA LEU A 232 -6.72 -12.99 -3.72
C LEU A 232 -6.25 -11.55 -3.94
N ILE A 233 -6.90 -10.83 -4.85
CA ILE A 233 -6.60 -9.42 -5.11
C ILE A 233 -6.88 -8.58 -3.87
N ARG A 234 -8.04 -8.77 -3.23
CA ARG A 234 -8.42 -8.02 -2.01
C ARG A 234 -7.51 -8.31 -0.82
N SER A 235 -7.03 -9.55 -0.65
CA SER A 235 -6.15 -9.88 0.48
C SER A 235 -4.86 -9.05 0.46
N LYS A 236 -4.38 -8.68 -0.73
CA LYS A 236 -3.20 -7.81 -0.88
C LYS A 236 -3.34 -6.45 -0.19
N GLY A 237 -4.56 -5.95 -0.01
CA GLY A 237 -4.82 -4.72 0.74
C GLY A 237 -4.43 -4.82 2.21
N ALA A 238 -4.66 -5.97 2.85
CA ALA A 238 -4.21 -6.21 4.22
C ALA A 238 -2.69 -6.36 4.28
N ASP A 239 -2.11 -7.10 3.34
CA ASP A 239 -0.67 -7.33 3.27
C ASP A 239 0.09 -6.02 3.11
N VAL A 240 -0.27 -5.17 2.15
CA VAL A 240 0.45 -3.91 1.89
C VAL A 240 0.44 -2.95 3.09
N ARG A 241 -0.66 -2.94 3.86
CA ARG A 241 -0.75 -2.18 5.10
C ARG A 241 0.12 -2.79 6.19
N GLY A 242 0.12 -4.12 6.31
CA GLY A 242 0.94 -4.85 7.26
C GLY A 242 2.44 -4.66 7.00
N ASP A 243 2.85 -4.80 5.75
CA ASP A 243 4.23 -4.63 5.29
C ASP A 243 4.72 -3.20 5.58
N LEU A 244 3.96 -2.18 5.16
CA LEU A 244 4.31 -0.78 5.44
C LEU A 244 4.37 -0.50 6.95
N LYS A 245 3.47 -1.11 7.73
CA LYS A 245 3.47 -1.03 9.19
C LYS A 245 4.75 -1.63 9.79
N ASP A 246 5.22 -2.76 9.27
CA ASP A 246 6.44 -3.41 9.76
C ASP A 246 7.71 -2.62 9.36
N ARG A 247 7.74 -2.01 8.16
CA ARG A 247 8.81 -1.09 7.73
C ARG A 247 8.89 0.17 8.59
N LEU A 248 7.75 0.76 8.95
CA LEU A 248 7.71 1.99 9.72
C LEU A 248 8.10 1.78 11.20
N ARG A 249 7.93 0.56 11.73
CA ARG A 249 8.18 0.25 13.16
C ARG A 249 9.57 0.67 13.65
N PRO A 250 10.70 0.21 13.07
CA PRO A 250 12.02 0.61 13.54
C PRO A 250 12.24 2.12 13.43
N LEU A 251 11.68 2.76 12.40
CA LEU A 251 11.83 4.19 12.16
C LEU A 251 11.08 5.04 13.19
N VAL A 252 9.86 4.64 13.58
CA VAL A 252 9.09 5.30 14.65
C VAL A 252 9.83 5.22 15.98
N LEU A 253 10.35 4.03 16.30
CA LEU A 253 11.06 3.81 17.56
C LEU A 253 12.34 4.66 17.63
N ASP A 254 13.08 4.78 16.53
CA ASP A 254 14.26 5.63 16.48
C ASP A 254 13.90 7.12 16.45
N ASN A 255 12.93 7.54 15.65
CA ASN A 255 12.55 8.95 15.52
C ASN A 255 12.11 9.56 16.85
N PHE A 256 11.29 8.82 17.61
CA PHE A 256 10.80 9.28 18.92
C PHE A 256 11.65 8.79 20.10
N LYS A 257 12.76 8.09 19.84
CA LYS A 257 13.66 7.54 20.88
C LYS A 257 12.94 6.65 21.90
N ILE A 258 12.00 5.84 21.43
CA ILE A 258 11.26 4.87 22.26
C ILE A 258 12.18 3.72 22.67
N ILE A 259 12.21 3.42 23.96
CA ILE A 259 13.05 2.34 24.51
C ILE A 259 12.36 1.00 24.24
N LYS A 260 12.96 0.16 23.37
CA LYS A 260 12.37 -1.12 22.92
C LYS A 260 12.19 -2.14 24.05
N ASN A 261 13.21 -2.29 24.90
CA ASN A 261 13.23 -3.21 26.03
C ASN A 261 13.40 -2.43 27.33
N PRO A 262 12.36 -1.70 27.77
CA PRO A 262 12.49 -0.82 28.91
C PRO A 262 12.50 -1.59 30.23
N GLY A 263 13.39 -1.22 31.15
CA GLY A 263 13.16 -1.48 32.58
C GLY A 263 12.10 -0.52 33.14
N VAL A 264 11.83 -0.55 34.44
CA VAL A 264 10.80 0.28 35.10
C VAL A 264 10.94 1.78 34.78
N LYS A 265 12.16 2.32 34.86
CA LYS A 265 12.44 3.73 34.53
C LYS A 265 12.16 4.04 33.05
N GLY A 266 12.58 3.15 32.15
CA GLY A 266 12.34 3.29 30.72
C GLY A 266 10.86 3.21 30.37
N ALA A 267 10.10 2.36 31.06
CA ALA A 267 8.66 2.21 30.83
C ALA A 267 7.91 3.48 31.26
N ARG A 268 8.31 4.09 32.38
CA ARG A 268 7.79 5.40 32.80
C ARG A 268 8.12 6.49 31.77
N ALA A 269 9.33 6.49 31.22
CA ALA A 269 9.73 7.44 30.17
C ALA A 269 8.91 7.24 28.89
N ASN A 270 8.79 6.01 28.39
CA ASN A 270 7.96 5.68 27.22
C ASN A 270 6.49 6.08 27.43
N ARG A 271 5.92 5.84 28.61
CA ARG A 271 4.53 6.22 28.92
C ARG A 271 4.36 7.74 28.90
N LYS A 272 5.30 8.49 29.48
CA LYS A 272 5.29 9.95 29.45
C LYS A 272 5.37 10.46 28.00
N LEU A 273 6.33 9.94 27.24
CA LEU A 273 6.50 10.27 25.82
C LEU A 273 5.23 9.96 25.01
N TYR A 274 4.60 8.81 25.22
CA TYR A 274 3.33 8.47 24.57
C TYR A 274 2.27 9.54 24.84
N LEU A 275 2.07 9.93 26.10
CA LEU A 275 1.07 10.94 26.47
C LEU A 275 1.35 12.30 25.82
N GLU A 276 2.61 12.71 25.77
CA GLU A 276 3.04 13.94 25.10
C GLU A 276 2.77 13.86 23.60
N LEU A 277 3.23 12.79 22.93
CA LEU A 277 3.11 12.67 21.47
C LEU A 277 1.67 12.64 20.97
N VAL A 278 0.76 12.04 21.74
CA VAL A 278 -0.66 11.91 21.35
C VAL A 278 -1.52 13.09 21.77
N GLU A 279 -0.96 14.05 22.50
CA GLU A 279 -1.66 15.26 22.94
C GLU A 279 -1.86 16.23 21.77
N GLY A 280 -2.99 16.95 21.81
CA GLY A 280 -3.32 17.97 20.83
C GLY A 280 -4.18 17.45 19.67
N SER A 281 -4.61 18.39 18.83
CA SER A 281 -5.34 18.12 17.59
C SER A 281 -4.98 19.19 16.56
N PRO A 282 -4.05 18.91 15.62
CA PRO A 282 -3.38 17.63 15.41
C PRO A 282 -2.43 17.20 16.55
N PRO A 283 -2.19 15.89 16.75
CA PRO A 283 -1.25 15.37 17.73
C PRO A 283 0.19 15.79 17.45
N ARG A 284 1.02 15.90 18.49
CA ARG A 284 2.42 16.30 18.35
C ARG A 284 3.23 15.42 17.41
N TYR A 285 2.95 14.11 17.37
CA TYR A 285 3.65 13.17 16.46
C TYR A 285 3.39 13.45 14.96
N ALA A 286 2.49 14.36 14.62
CA ALA A 286 2.22 14.71 13.22
C ALA A 286 3.20 15.76 12.66
N TYR A 287 4.01 16.38 13.52
CA TYR A 287 4.95 17.44 13.18
C TYR A 287 6.39 16.93 13.25
N ALA A 288 7.18 17.22 12.22
CA ALA A 288 8.60 16.90 12.20
C ALA A 288 9.35 17.58 13.36
N ASP A 289 9.06 18.88 13.57
CA ASP A 289 9.67 19.71 14.59
C ASP A 289 8.58 20.33 15.47
N TRP A 290 8.28 19.65 16.58
CA TRP A 290 7.27 20.11 17.53
C TRP A 290 7.89 20.97 18.63
N THR A 291 7.41 22.22 18.73
CA THR A 291 7.60 23.07 19.90
C THR A 291 6.23 23.60 20.36
N PRO A 292 6.02 23.86 21.67
CA PRO A 292 4.75 24.40 22.16
C PRO A 292 4.35 25.72 21.49
N GLU A 293 5.32 26.56 21.17
CA GLU A 293 5.11 27.90 20.62
C GLU A 293 4.94 27.89 19.10
N THR A 294 5.70 27.03 18.40
CA THR A 294 5.79 27.02 16.94
C THR A 294 5.93 25.58 16.40
N PRO A 295 4.84 24.79 16.39
CA PRO A 295 4.87 23.47 15.75
C PRO A 295 5.07 23.64 14.24
N SER A 296 6.01 22.89 13.66
CA SER A 296 6.38 23.02 12.24
C SER A 296 6.66 21.65 11.60
N GLY A 297 6.64 21.61 10.27
CA GLY A 297 6.90 20.38 9.51
C GLY A 297 5.74 19.37 9.57
N PHE A 298 4.48 19.82 9.44
CA PHE A 298 3.33 18.92 9.49
C PHE A 298 3.39 17.88 8.36
N GLY A 299 3.50 16.61 8.72
CA GLY A 299 3.63 15.51 7.75
C GLY A 299 5.02 15.37 7.13
N GLU A 300 6.02 16.14 7.56
CA GLU A 300 7.34 16.20 6.90
C GLU A 300 8.39 15.29 7.55
N HIS A 301 7.96 14.24 8.27
CA HIS A 301 8.91 13.31 8.85
C HIS A 301 9.70 12.56 7.76
N ASN A 302 11.03 12.66 7.80
CA ASN A 302 11.90 11.92 6.88
C ASN A 302 11.67 10.39 6.94
N MET A 303 11.22 9.87 8.09
CA MET A 303 10.86 8.44 8.23
C MET A 303 9.78 7.98 7.23
N PHE A 304 8.90 8.88 6.80
CA PHE A 304 7.86 8.57 5.82
C PHE A 304 8.47 8.32 4.44
N ALA A 305 9.41 9.17 4.01
CA ALA A 305 10.10 8.97 2.74
C ALA A 305 10.92 7.67 2.75
N VAL A 306 11.60 7.36 3.85
CA VAL A 306 12.36 6.10 4.02
C VAL A 306 11.43 4.88 3.93
N ALA A 307 10.32 4.86 4.69
CA ALA A 307 9.40 3.72 4.68
C ALA A 307 8.71 3.51 3.32
N LEU A 308 8.31 4.59 2.65
CA LEU A 308 7.73 4.52 1.31
C LEU A 308 8.76 3.99 0.30
N CYS A 309 10.01 4.46 0.37
CA CYS A 309 11.09 3.99 -0.47
C CYS A 309 11.30 2.48 -0.30
N GLU A 310 11.52 2.03 0.94
CA GLU A 310 11.74 0.61 1.25
C GLU A 310 10.57 -0.28 0.85
N GLN A 311 9.34 0.21 0.93
CA GLN A 311 8.15 -0.59 0.68
C GLN A 311 7.72 -0.63 -0.79
N PHE A 312 7.92 0.46 -1.54
CA PHE A 312 7.29 0.63 -2.85
C PHE A 312 8.24 0.96 -3.99
N PHE A 313 9.45 1.42 -3.69
CA PHE A 313 10.37 1.93 -4.70
C PHE A 313 11.75 1.27 -4.66
N LEU A 314 12.03 0.37 -3.71
CA LEU A 314 13.34 -0.25 -3.58
C LEU A 314 13.71 -1.11 -4.80
N HIS A 315 12.72 -1.78 -5.41
CA HIS A 315 12.95 -2.58 -6.60
C HIS A 315 12.26 -1.94 -7.83
N PRO A 316 12.99 -1.69 -8.94
CA PRO A 316 12.40 -1.14 -10.16
C PRO A 316 11.27 -1.99 -10.75
N GLU A 317 11.31 -3.29 -10.45
CA GLU A 317 10.36 -4.32 -10.89
C GLU A 317 9.05 -4.29 -10.10
N ASP A 318 9.02 -3.57 -8.97
CA ASP A 318 7.80 -3.41 -8.19
C ASP A 318 6.81 -2.59 -9.01
N VAL A 319 5.67 -3.18 -9.38
CA VAL A 319 4.62 -2.48 -10.16
C VAL A 319 4.15 -1.19 -9.48
N VAL A 320 4.30 -1.07 -8.16
CA VAL A 320 4.04 0.21 -7.48
C VAL A 320 5.00 1.31 -7.95
N ALA A 321 6.27 0.99 -8.20
CA ALA A 321 7.23 1.88 -8.84
C ALA A 321 6.86 2.19 -10.31
N ALA A 322 6.22 1.26 -11.03
CA ALA A 322 5.66 1.57 -12.36
C ALA A 322 4.49 2.58 -12.31
N HIS A 323 3.82 2.69 -11.16
CA HIS A 323 2.74 3.66 -10.92
C HIS A 323 3.19 4.91 -10.13
N GLN A 324 4.45 5.33 -10.29
CA GLN A 324 5.02 6.55 -9.69
C GLN A 324 4.12 7.79 -9.83
N THR A 325 3.44 7.95 -10.97
CA THR A 325 2.54 9.08 -11.22
C THR A 325 1.36 9.15 -10.24
N ARG A 326 0.95 8.01 -9.66
CA ARG A 326 -0.11 7.96 -8.63
C ARG A 326 0.37 8.43 -7.26
N PHE A 327 1.68 8.50 -7.05
CA PHE A 327 2.33 8.96 -5.81
C PHE A 327 2.94 10.37 -5.95
N ASN A 328 2.77 11.04 -7.10
CA ASN A 328 3.32 12.37 -7.32
C ASN A 328 2.19 13.39 -7.58
N PRO A 329 1.85 14.26 -6.61
CA PRO A 329 2.38 14.33 -5.24
C PRO A 329 1.92 13.17 -4.36
N ILE A 330 2.59 12.94 -3.20
CA ILE A 330 2.12 11.96 -2.22
C ILE A 330 0.67 12.27 -1.85
N SER A 331 -0.21 11.27 -1.87
CA SER A 331 -1.64 11.52 -1.68
C SER A 331 -1.98 11.79 -0.21
N HIS A 332 -3.10 12.49 0.02
CA HIS A 332 -3.60 12.72 1.38
C HIS A 332 -3.90 11.39 2.12
N ALA A 333 -4.40 10.39 1.38
CA ALA A 333 -4.66 9.05 1.92
C ALA A 333 -3.37 8.35 2.35
N THR A 334 -2.28 8.49 1.59
CA THR A 334 -0.98 7.92 1.95
C THR A 334 -0.44 8.54 3.24
N LEU A 335 -0.47 9.87 3.37
CA LEU A 335 -0.07 10.55 4.61
C LEU A 335 -0.93 10.15 5.80
N ALA A 336 -2.26 10.08 5.62
CA ALA A 336 -3.17 9.65 6.67
C ALA A 336 -2.90 8.21 7.12
N LEU A 337 -2.57 7.30 6.19
CA LEU A 337 -2.16 5.94 6.51
C LEU A 337 -0.85 5.93 7.32
N LEU A 338 0.16 6.69 6.91
CA LEU A 338 1.43 6.79 7.62
C LEU A 338 1.24 7.27 9.06
N PHE A 339 0.46 8.35 9.28
CA PHE A 339 0.11 8.81 10.63
C PHE A 339 -0.65 7.75 11.44
N THR A 340 -1.52 6.97 10.80
CA THR A 340 -2.27 5.89 11.46
C THR A 340 -1.34 4.77 11.92
N ILE A 341 -0.34 4.43 11.12
CA ILE A 341 0.68 3.44 11.48
C ILE A 341 1.57 3.98 12.61
N VAL A 342 1.96 5.26 12.58
CA VAL A 342 2.67 5.89 13.71
C VAL A 342 1.84 5.77 14.98
N ARG A 343 0.56 6.15 14.91
CA ARG A 343 -0.37 6.04 16.05
C ARG A 343 -0.45 4.62 16.59
N PHE A 344 -0.56 3.62 15.72
CA PHE A 344 -0.56 2.21 16.11
C PHE A 344 0.71 1.79 16.88
N HIS A 345 1.88 2.18 16.38
CA HIS A 345 3.14 1.89 17.05
C HIS A 345 3.26 2.60 18.40
N LEU A 346 2.75 3.83 18.51
CA LEU A 346 2.69 4.54 19.79
C LEU A 346 1.74 3.86 20.78
N ASP A 347 0.54 3.46 20.34
CA ASP A 347 -0.44 2.74 21.16
C ASP A 347 0.12 1.42 21.71
N SER A 348 0.98 0.76 20.92
CA SER A 348 1.68 -0.46 21.33
C SER A 348 2.63 -0.23 22.52
N TYR A 349 2.98 1.02 22.85
CA TYR A 349 3.79 1.40 24.02
C TYR A 349 3.02 2.24 25.04
N LYS A 350 1.68 2.32 24.96
CA LYS A 350 0.83 3.13 25.85
C LYS A 350 1.06 2.86 27.34
N THR A 351 1.35 1.62 27.73
CA THR A 351 1.62 1.23 29.12
C THR A 351 3.08 1.48 29.56
N GLY A 352 3.94 1.88 28.61
CA GLY A 352 5.39 1.96 28.77
C GLY A 352 6.14 0.73 28.26
N TYR A 353 5.48 -0.43 28.17
CA TYR A 353 6.03 -1.67 27.62
C TYR A 353 5.40 -1.98 26.26
N HIS A 354 6.14 -2.70 25.42
CA HIS A 354 5.61 -3.15 24.13
C HIS A 354 4.50 -4.19 24.33
N ASN A 355 3.30 -3.87 23.85
CA ASN A 355 2.14 -4.75 23.82
C ASN A 355 1.95 -5.33 22.42
N ALA A 356 2.41 -6.57 22.21
CA ALA A 356 2.29 -7.27 20.93
C ALA A 356 0.84 -7.71 20.61
N SER A 357 -0.06 -7.67 21.58
CA SER A 357 -1.44 -8.13 21.42
C SER A 357 -2.36 -7.09 20.78
N VAL A 358 -1.89 -5.86 20.55
CA VAL A 358 -2.68 -4.82 19.86
C VAL A 358 -2.70 -5.13 18.37
N PRO A 359 -3.86 -5.47 17.76
CA PRO A 359 -3.91 -5.77 16.34
C PRO A 359 -4.07 -4.48 15.51
N PHE A 360 -3.30 -4.37 14.43
CA PHE A 360 -3.50 -3.35 13.41
C PHE A 360 -4.64 -3.77 12.47
N SER A 361 -5.88 -3.62 12.95
CA SER A 361 -7.10 -4.01 12.24
C SER A 361 -7.92 -2.80 11.79
N LYS A 362 -8.77 -3.01 10.78
CA LYS A 362 -9.75 -2.01 10.34
C LYS A 362 -10.65 -1.56 11.49
N VAL A 363 -11.13 -2.51 12.30
CA VAL A 363 -12.02 -2.25 13.44
C VAL A 363 -11.41 -1.23 14.40
N ASN A 364 -10.12 -1.37 14.71
CA ASN A 364 -9.46 -0.52 15.70
C ASN A 364 -8.97 0.81 15.12
N TYR A 365 -8.49 0.82 13.87
CA TYR A 365 -7.74 1.96 13.32
C TYR A 365 -8.43 2.71 12.18
N ALA A 366 -9.57 2.26 11.65
CA ALA A 366 -10.29 3.00 10.61
C ALA A 366 -10.76 4.38 11.08
N LYS A 367 -11.24 4.51 12.34
CA LYS A 367 -11.64 5.80 12.91
C LYS A 367 -10.46 6.77 13.04
N HIS A 368 -9.30 6.27 13.47
CA HIS A 368 -8.07 7.07 13.54
C HIS A 368 -7.63 7.53 12.14
N TYR A 369 -7.65 6.62 11.16
CA TYR A 369 -7.35 6.95 9.77
C TYR A 369 -8.25 8.06 9.22
N MET A 370 -9.56 7.99 9.43
CA MET A 370 -10.49 9.03 8.96
C MET A 370 -10.20 10.38 9.61
N LYS A 371 -9.86 10.41 10.90
CA LYS A 371 -9.46 11.64 11.59
C LYS A 371 -8.15 12.21 11.03
N HIS A 372 -7.17 11.35 10.75
CA HIS A 372 -5.90 11.76 10.14
C HIS A 372 -6.10 12.31 8.73
N LEU A 373 -6.99 11.67 7.95
CA LEU A 373 -7.36 12.14 6.62
C LEU A 373 -7.99 13.53 6.67
N GLN A 374 -8.90 13.78 7.62
CA GLN A 374 -9.47 15.10 7.84
C GLN A 374 -8.42 16.15 8.19
N TRP A 375 -7.45 15.82 9.05
CA TRP A 375 -6.35 16.74 9.37
C TRP A 375 -5.48 17.06 8.15
N VAL A 376 -5.12 16.05 7.36
CA VAL A 376 -4.32 16.24 6.14
C VAL A 376 -5.09 17.05 5.10
N GLN A 377 -6.38 16.79 4.93
CA GLN A 377 -7.24 17.57 4.03
C GLN A 377 -7.42 19.01 4.50
N HIS A 378 -7.57 19.23 5.80
CA HIS A 378 -7.65 20.58 6.36
C HIS A 378 -6.33 21.33 6.17
N TRP A 379 -5.20 20.71 6.50
CA TRP A 379 -3.86 21.26 6.23
C TRP A 379 -3.71 21.65 4.75
N ALA A 380 -4.09 20.77 3.83
CA ALA A 380 -4.07 21.05 2.40
C ALA A 380 -5.05 22.16 1.96
N SER A 381 -6.12 22.41 2.72
CA SER A 381 -7.07 23.50 2.44
C SER A 381 -6.58 24.88 2.90
N VAL A 382 -5.62 24.93 3.84
CA VAL A 382 -5.05 26.19 4.34
C VAL A 382 -4.17 26.85 3.28
N ASP A 383 -3.30 26.06 2.64
CA ASP A 383 -2.46 26.50 1.53
C ASP A 383 -2.30 25.36 0.50
N PRO A 384 -3.21 25.26 -0.49
CA PRO A 384 -3.22 24.15 -1.44
C PRO A 384 -1.95 24.04 -2.30
N ASP A 385 -1.32 25.16 -2.61
CA ASP A 385 -0.14 25.20 -3.47
C ASP A 385 1.11 24.77 -2.68
N GLU A 386 1.34 25.36 -1.51
CA GLU A 386 2.49 25.01 -0.67
C GLU A 386 2.41 23.55 -0.20
N THR A 387 1.24 23.12 0.28
CA THR A 387 1.07 21.72 0.72
C THR A 387 1.18 20.72 -0.43
N ARG A 388 0.89 21.13 -1.67
CA ARG A 388 1.16 20.31 -2.85
C ARG A 388 2.65 20.20 -3.12
N GLU A 389 3.41 21.29 -3.04
CA GLU A 389 4.86 21.27 -3.21
C GLU A 389 5.55 20.44 -2.11
N VAL A 390 5.17 20.60 -0.83
CA VAL A 390 5.69 19.75 0.27
C VAL A 390 5.47 18.26 -0.02
N ARG A 391 4.29 17.87 -0.51
CA ARG A 391 4.01 16.47 -0.87
C ARG A 391 4.76 16.00 -2.12
N LYS A 392 5.09 16.89 -3.05
CA LYS A 392 5.99 16.56 -4.17
C LYS A 392 7.42 16.39 -3.67
N ASP A 393 7.89 17.26 -2.77
CA ASP A 393 9.24 17.19 -2.22
C ASP A 393 9.45 15.90 -1.43
N MET A 394 8.44 15.44 -0.69
CA MET A 394 8.46 14.11 -0.09
C MET A 394 8.59 13.01 -1.15
N PHE A 395 7.81 13.06 -2.23
CA PHE A 395 7.93 12.09 -3.32
C PHE A 395 9.33 12.13 -3.97
N GLN A 396 9.88 13.32 -4.21
CA GLN A 396 11.24 13.46 -4.73
C GLN A 396 12.29 12.91 -3.76
N ALA A 397 12.10 13.08 -2.44
CA ALA A 397 12.94 12.48 -1.43
C ALA A 397 12.91 10.95 -1.50
N VAL A 398 11.74 10.34 -1.69
CA VAL A 398 11.58 8.89 -1.92
C VAL A 398 12.39 8.44 -3.15
N ILE A 399 12.28 9.15 -4.28
CA ILE A 399 13.02 8.81 -5.51
C ILE A 399 14.53 9.00 -5.33
N ARG A 400 14.98 10.03 -4.61
CA ARG A 400 16.40 10.22 -4.28
C ARG A 400 16.94 9.09 -3.40
N LEU A 401 16.19 8.69 -2.37
CA LEU A 401 16.57 7.57 -1.49
C LEU A 401 16.71 6.27 -2.27
N ASN A 402 15.80 5.99 -3.20
CA ASN A 402 15.89 4.81 -4.06
C ASN A 402 17.22 4.80 -4.85
N LYS A 403 17.58 5.92 -5.49
CA LYS A 403 18.85 6.01 -6.23
C LYS A 403 20.05 5.73 -5.33
N THR A 404 20.05 6.25 -4.11
CA THR A 404 21.12 6.02 -3.14
C THR A 404 21.17 4.56 -2.68
N MET A 405 20.02 3.94 -2.38
CA MET A 405 19.93 2.56 -1.88
C MET A 405 20.23 1.52 -2.97
N SER A 406 19.73 1.75 -4.19
CA SER A 406 19.93 0.87 -5.35
C SER A 406 21.35 0.91 -5.88
N SER A 407 22.10 1.98 -5.63
CA SER A 407 23.47 2.10 -6.14
C SER A 407 24.45 1.14 -5.45
N GLY A 408 24.11 0.51 -4.30
CA GLY A 408 25.02 -0.39 -3.57
C GLY A 408 26.33 0.26 -3.06
N ASP A 409 26.64 1.46 -3.55
CA ASP A 409 27.76 2.30 -3.22
C ASP A 409 27.46 3.02 -1.91
N CYS A 410 27.50 2.27 -0.81
CA CYS A 410 27.99 2.79 0.45
C CYS A 410 29.52 2.98 0.38
N ALA A 411 30.02 3.52 -0.73
CA ALA A 411 31.29 4.21 -0.70
C ALA A 411 31.00 5.52 0.03
N ALA A 412 31.51 5.66 1.24
CA ALA A 412 31.53 6.92 1.97
C ALA A 412 32.28 7.96 1.12
N ARG A 413 31.58 8.57 0.16
CA ARG A 413 32.09 9.70 -0.61
C ARG A 413 31.85 10.92 0.25
N PHE A 414 32.95 11.51 0.70
CA PHE A 414 32.91 12.83 1.30
C PHE A 414 32.22 13.79 0.32
N SER A 415 31.37 14.67 0.82
CA SER A 415 30.97 15.84 0.04
C SER A 415 32.22 16.58 -0.42
N GLN A 416 32.22 17.15 -1.62
CA GLN A 416 33.36 17.92 -2.14
C GLN A 416 33.80 19.00 -1.13
N ASP A 417 32.85 19.66 -0.48
CA ASP A 417 33.11 20.65 0.57
C ASP A 417 33.77 20.06 1.82
N ALA A 418 33.39 18.82 2.19
CA ALA A 418 33.99 18.11 3.31
C ALA A 418 35.41 17.62 2.96
N GLU A 419 35.65 17.20 1.71
CA GLU A 419 36.99 16.89 1.22
C GLU A 419 37.91 18.12 1.25
N ASP A 420 37.39 19.27 0.81
CA ASP A 420 38.16 20.51 0.78
C ASP A 420 38.44 21.03 2.19
N HIS A 421 37.50 20.88 3.12
CA HIS A 421 37.72 21.22 4.53
C HIS A 421 38.78 20.31 5.18
N VAL A 422 38.71 19.00 4.95
CA VAL A 422 39.72 18.04 5.46
C VAL A 422 41.08 18.30 4.81
N ARG A 423 41.12 18.64 3.53
CA ARG A 423 42.35 18.99 2.80
C ARG A 423 42.99 20.26 3.36
N ALA A 424 42.18 21.29 3.67
CA ALA A 424 42.64 22.52 4.28
C ALA A 424 43.20 22.28 5.69
N GLU A 425 42.50 21.51 6.53
CA GLU A 425 42.93 21.16 7.88
C GLU A 425 44.27 20.38 7.85
N LEU A 426 44.39 19.38 6.97
CA LEU A 426 45.61 18.58 6.83
C LEU A 426 46.79 19.40 6.32
N ALA A 427 46.56 20.36 5.42
CA ALA A 427 47.58 21.29 4.94
C ALA A 427 48.08 22.21 6.07
N GLU A 428 47.19 22.68 6.94
CA GLU A 428 47.56 23.48 8.10
C GLU A 428 48.40 22.68 9.11
N ARG A 429 47.99 21.44 9.41
CA ARG A 429 48.78 20.52 10.26
C ARG A 429 50.15 20.19 9.69
N ARG A 430 50.29 20.11 8.36
CA ARG A 430 51.60 19.94 7.70
C ARG A 430 52.47 21.18 7.92
N ARG A 431 51.93 22.37 7.70
CA ARG A 431 52.65 23.64 7.91
C ARG A 431 53.06 23.84 9.36
N ALA A 432 52.24 23.44 10.32
CA ALA A 432 52.57 23.51 11.75
C ALA A 432 53.79 22.63 12.08
N ARG A 433 53.80 21.37 11.62
CA ARG A 433 54.93 20.44 11.81
C ARG A 433 56.22 20.93 11.13
N GLU A 434 56.12 21.56 9.97
CA GLU A 434 57.29 22.14 9.30
C GLU A 434 57.86 23.35 10.05
N ARG A 435 57.02 24.18 10.68
CA ARG A 435 57.48 25.30 11.52
C ARG A 435 58.20 24.80 12.77
N GLU A 436 57.65 23.78 13.43
CA GLU A 436 58.25 23.15 14.61
C GLU A 436 59.63 22.57 14.28
N ARG A 437 59.75 21.78 13.20
CA ARG A 437 61.05 21.26 12.74
C ARG A 437 62.08 22.36 12.45
N ARG A 438 61.66 23.47 11.83
CA ARG A 438 62.56 24.61 11.56
C ARG A 438 63.01 25.31 12.84
N GLN A 439 62.15 25.40 13.85
CA GLN A 439 62.50 25.96 15.15
C GLN A 439 63.48 25.06 15.91
N ASP A 440 63.29 23.74 15.86
CA ASP A 440 64.22 22.77 16.46
C ASP A 440 65.59 22.80 15.78
N GLU A 441 65.63 22.87 14.44
CA GLU A 441 66.87 23.00 13.67
C GLU A 441 67.59 24.32 13.96
N ALA A 442 66.87 25.43 14.09
CA ALA A 442 67.42 26.73 14.47
C ALA A 442 67.95 26.72 15.92
N GLY A 443 67.22 26.09 16.85
CA GLY A 443 67.64 25.90 18.24
C GLY A 443 68.90 25.05 18.38
N GLN A 444 69.03 23.97 17.60
CA GLN A 444 70.25 23.16 17.56
C GLN A 444 71.45 23.91 16.97
N ARG A 445 71.24 24.75 15.94
CA ARG A 445 72.29 25.61 15.38
C ARG A 445 72.73 26.71 16.35
N GLY A 446 71.79 27.30 17.11
CA GLY A 446 72.07 28.27 18.17
C GLY A 446 72.89 27.68 19.31
N ARG A 447 72.54 26.47 19.78
CA ARG A 447 73.31 25.75 20.81
C ARG A 447 74.73 25.38 20.35
N LYS A 448 74.92 25.02 19.08
CA LYS A 448 76.25 24.76 18.50
C LYS A 448 77.13 26.02 18.39
N ARG A 449 76.54 27.20 18.18
CA ARG A 449 77.28 28.48 18.15
C ARG A 449 77.60 29.02 19.54
N GLY A 450 76.69 28.86 20.51
CA GLY A 450 76.93 29.26 21.91
C GLY A 450 78.05 28.47 22.60
N ALA A 451 78.24 27.20 22.22
CA ALA A 451 79.34 26.37 22.73
C ALA A 451 80.72 26.74 22.15
N ALA A 452 80.78 27.45 21.02
CA ALA A 452 82.04 27.88 20.40
C ALA A 452 82.54 29.24 20.90
N GLY A 453 81.64 30.10 21.43
CA GLY A 453 81.99 31.43 21.94
C GLY A 453 82.35 31.51 23.43
N ALA A 454 82.40 30.38 24.14
CA ALA A 454 82.74 30.31 25.57
C ALA A 454 84.18 29.81 25.81
N ARG A 455 85.08 29.97 24.82
CA ARG A 455 86.48 29.53 24.86
C ARG A 455 87.51 30.60 24.48
N GLU A 456 87.10 31.85 24.39
CA GLU A 456 87.97 33.04 24.48
C GLU A 456 87.65 33.76 25.78
#